data_AF-A0A3L7P1C3-F1
#
_entry.id   AF-A0A3L7P1C3-F1
#
_cell.length_a   1.000
_cell.length_b   1.000
_cell.length_c   1.000
_cell.angle_alpha   90.00
_cell.angle_beta   90.00
_cell.angle_gamma   90.00
#
_symmetry.space_group_name_H-M   'P 1'
#
loop_
_entity.id
_entity.type
_entity.pdbx_description
1 polymer ?
#
loop_
_entity_poly.entity_id
_entity_poly.type
_entity_poly.pdbx_seq_one_letter_code
_entity_poly.pdbx_strand_id
1 'polypeptide(L)'
;MRCLIRDSMRLKKNKQGMALEVYERRKARIRKRLGEFIDQEWKQEYARRLQKRLRRHCEELFLDYDEVPPDNNARERGFRPAVLIRRNRYGNGSQRGAQTRIC
;
A
#
# COMPACT_ATOMS: atom_id res chain seq x y z
N MET A 1 -1.46 -14.18 0.50
CA MET A 1 -1.00 -12.77 0.50
C MET A 1 -0.06 -12.38 1.67
N ARG A 2 -0.35 -12.71 2.94
CA ARG A 2 0.42 -12.19 4.10
C ARG A 2 1.93 -12.49 4.07
N CYS A 3 2.32 -13.65 3.55
CA CYS A 3 3.74 -14.02 3.39
C CYS A 3 4.43 -13.22 2.27
N LEU A 4 3.75 -12.98 1.13
CA LEU A 4 4.34 -12.25 -0.01
C LEU A 4 4.70 -10.80 0.33
N ILE A 5 3.78 -10.09 0.99
CA ILE A 5 4.00 -8.70 1.44
C ILE A 5 5.18 -8.67 2.43
N ARG A 6 5.19 -9.58 3.41
CA ARG A 6 6.28 -9.68 4.40
C ARG A 6 7.62 -9.99 3.75
N ASP A 7 7.65 -10.90 2.78
CA ASP A 7 8.85 -11.27 2.03
C ASP A 7 9.40 -10.05 1.27
N SER A 8 8.53 -9.26 0.63
CA SER A 8 8.92 -8.04 -0.08
C SER A 8 9.47 -6.94 0.86
N MET A 9 8.87 -6.75 2.03
CA MET A 9 9.39 -5.84 3.05
C MET A 9 10.76 -6.28 3.58
N ARG A 10 10.94 -7.58 3.84
CA ARG A 10 12.22 -8.15 4.28
C ARG A 10 13.30 -8.00 3.22
N LEU A 11 12.96 -8.26 1.95
CA LEU A 11 13.89 -8.08 0.84
C LEU A 11 14.37 -6.63 0.75
N LYS A 12 13.47 -5.66 0.87
CA LYS A 12 13.82 -4.23 0.85
C LYS A 12 14.68 -3.83 2.06
N LYS A 13 14.35 -4.27 3.27
CA LYS A 13 15.14 -3.98 4.48
C LYS A 13 16.58 -4.49 4.38
N ASN A 14 16.77 -5.64 3.74
CA ASN A 14 18.09 -6.29 3.63
C ASN A 14 18.86 -5.89 2.36
N LYS A 15 18.38 -4.90 1.57
CA LYS A 15 19.01 -4.48 0.31
C LYS A 15 20.47 -4.06 0.50
N GLN A 16 20.77 -3.30 1.57
CA GLN A 16 22.10 -2.76 1.85
C GLN A 16 23.17 -3.83 2.13
N GLY A 17 22.78 -5.05 2.52
CA GLY A 17 23.70 -6.14 2.83
C GLY A 17 23.79 -7.23 1.74
N MET A 18 23.28 -6.96 0.53
CA MET A 18 23.11 -7.97 -0.50
C MET A 18 23.69 -7.52 -1.84
N ALA A 19 24.32 -8.44 -2.56
CA ALA A 19 24.75 -8.20 -3.94
C ALA A 19 23.54 -7.91 -4.84
N LEU A 20 23.69 -6.97 -5.78
CA LEU A 20 22.63 -6.49 -6.66
C LEU A 20 21.98 -7.63 -7.46
N GLU A 21 22.77 -8.58 -7.96
CA GLU A 21 22.29 -9.74 -8.70
C GLU A 21 21.36 -10.64 -7.87
N VAL A 22 21.70 -10.83 -6.59
CA VAL A 22 20.88 -11.63 -5.66
C VAL A 22 19.58 -10.90 -5.34
N TYR A 23 19.64 -9.57 -5.21
CA TYR A 23 18.47 -8.73 -5.00
C TYR A 23 17.50 -8.82 -6.19
N GLU A 24 17.98 -8.63 -7.42
CA GLU A 24 17.16 -8.71 -8.63
C GLU A 24 16.55 -10.12 -8.83
N ARG A 25 17.32 -11.17 -8.57
CA ARG A 25 16.80 -12.56 -8.61
C ARG A 25 15.65 -12.78 -7.61
N ARG A 26 15.79 -12.27 -6.38
CA ARG A 26 14.74 -12.39 -5.34
C ARG A 26 13.53 -11.54 -5.67
N LYS A 27 13.73 -10.34 -6.21
CA LYS A 27 12.68 -9.44 -6.69
C LYS A 27 11.87 -10.08 -7.81
N ALA A 28 12.53 -10.68 -8.81
CA ALA A 28 11.87 -11.44 -9.88
C ALA A 28 11.04 -12.61 -9.35
N ARG A 29 11.53 -13.33 -8.32
CA ARG A 29 10.77 -14.41 -7.68
C ARG A 29 9.50 -13.91 -6.99
N ILE A 30 9.55 -12.74 -6.34
CA ILE A 30 8.39 -12.13 -5.70
C ILE A 30 7.38 -11.69 -6.77
N ARG A 31 7.84 -11.06 -7.85
CA ARG A 31 6.98 -10.69 -8.99
C ARG A 31 6.29 -11.90 -9.61
N LYS A 32 7.03 -12.98 -9.86
CA LYS A 32 6.47 -14.22 -10.40
C LYS A 32 5.35 -14.77 -9.51
N ARG A 33 5.61 -14.90 -8.20
CA ARG A 33 4.60 -15.39 -7.23
C ARG A 33 3.39 -14.45 -7.13
N LEU A 34 3.59 -13.15 -7.29
CA LEU A 34 2.50 -12.18 -7.33
C LEU A 34 1.67 -12.35 -8.60
N GLY A 35 2.30 -12.56 -9.76
CA GLY A 35 1.64 -12.87 -11.03
C GLY A 35 0.80 -14.14 -10.93
N GLU A 36 1.39 -15.24 -10.44
CA GLU A 36 0.68 -16.51 -10.20
C GLU A 36 -0.54 -16.33 -9.28
N PHE A 37 -0.42 -15.50 -8.24
CA PHE A 37 -1.52 -15.19 -7.34
C PHE A 37 -2.60 -14.33 -8.00
N ILE A 38 -2.20 -13.34 -8.81
CA ILE A 38 -3.13 -12.51 -9.57
C ILE A 38 -3.87 -13.36 -10.60
N ASP A 39 -3.23 -14.33 -11.23
CA ASP A 39 -3.81 -15.16 -12.30
C ASP A 39 -4.80 -16.22 -11.80
N GLN A 40 -4.91 -16.41 -10.48
CA GLN A 40 -5.94 -17.28 -9.89
C GLN A 40 -7.35 -16.79 -10.23
N GLU A 41 -8.28 -17.74 -10.38
CA GLU A 41 -9.66 -17.42 -10.70
C GLU A 41 -10.44 -16.96 -9.47
N TRP A 42 -10.86 -15.69 -9.45
CA TRP A 42 -11.61 -15.11 -8.35
C TRP A 42 -13.11 -15.05 -8.66
N LYS A 43 -13.91 -15.86 -7.95
CA LYS A 43 -15.37 -15.91 -8.11
C LYS A 43 -16.08 -14.64 -7.63
N GLN A 44 -15.51 -13.94 -6.65
CA GLN A 44 -16.09 -12.73 -6.06
C GLN A 44 -15.79 -11.46 -6.87
N GLU A 45 -16.80 -10.61 -7.07
CA GLU A 45 -16.68 -9.38 -7.88
C GLU A 45 -15.67 -8.37 -7.29
N TYR A 46 -15.69 -8.18 -5.97
CA TYR A 46 -14.73 -7.32 -5.27
C TYR A 46 -13.29 -7.82 -5.43
N ALA A 47 -13.09 -9.14 -5.41
CA ALA A 47 -11.79 -9.74 -5.62
C ALA A 47 -11.30 -9.54 -7.07
N ARG A 48 -12.19 -9.65 -8.07
CA ARG A 48 -11.86 -9.31 -9.48
C ARG A 48 -11.47 -7.85 -9.66
N ARG A 49 -12.14 -6.91 -8.98
CA ARG A 49 -11.75 -5.50 -8.99
C ARG A 49 -10.34 -5.30 -8.43
N LEU A 50 -10.04 -5.95 -7.31
CA LEU A 50 -8.71 -5.89 -6.69
C LEU A 50 -7.65 -6.54 -7.61
N GLN A 51 -7.95 -7.69 -8.20
CA GLN A 51 -7.10 -8.40 -9.16
C GLN A 51 -6.75 -7.51 -10.36
N LYS A 52 -7.73 -6.86 -11.00
CA LYS A 52 -7.50 -5.92 -12.11
C LYS A 52 -6.58 -4.76 -11.70
N ARG A 53 -6.79 -4.21 -10.50
CA ARG A 53 -5.95 -3.12 -9.98
C ARG A 53 -4.53 -3.58 -9.69
N LEU A 54 -4.36 -4.76 -9.10
CA LEU A 54 -3.05 -5.35 -8.84
C LEU A 54 -2.31 -5.66 -10.14
N ARG A 55 -2.99 -6.18 -11.17
CA ARG A 55 -2.40 -6.43 -12.48
C ARG A 55 -1.94 -5.14 -13.17
N ARG A 56 -2.68 -4.04 -13.01
CA ARG A 56 -2.28 -2.74 -13.57
C ARG A 56 -1.02 -2.17 -12.95
N HIS A 57 -0.85 -2.33 -11.63
CA HIS A 57 0.24 -1.70 -10.87
C HIS A 57 1.30 -2.70 -10.37
N CYS A 58 1.35 -3.94 -10.88
CA CYS A 58 2.30 -4.94 -10.42
C CYS A 58 3.76 -4.58 -10.72
N GLU A 59 3.99 -3.79 -11.77
CA GLU A 59 5.30 -3.27 -12.15
C GLU A 59 5.71 -2.02 -11.34
N GLU A 60 4.76 -1.35 -10.68
CA GLU A 60 4.99 -0.12 -9.91
C GLU A 60 5.23 -0.42 -8.41
N LEU A 61 5.72 -1.61 -8.09
CA LEU A 61 5.96 -1.99 -6.69
C LEU A 61 7.08 -1.12 -6.09
N PHE A 62 6.97 -0.86 -4.79
CA PHE A 62 7.97 -0.12 -3.99
C PHE A 62 9.39 -0.74 -4.04
N LEU A 63 9.56 -1.93 -4.62
CA LEU A 63 10.85 -2.60 -4.78
C LEU A 63 11.73 -1.95 -5.86
N ASP A 64 11.18 -1.10 -6.72
CA ASP A 64 11.94 -0.40 -7.77
C ASP A 64 12.51 0.94 -7.29
N TYR A 65 11.90 1.55 -6.28
CA TYR A 65 12.25 2.88 -5.79
C TYR A 65 12.80 2.80 -4.37
N ASP A 66 14.09 3.02 -4.17
CA ASP A 66 14.70 2.95 -2.84
C ASP A 66 14.12 3.96 -1.86
N GLU A 67 13.81 5.16 -2.35
CA GLU A 67 13.27 6.26 -1.55
C GLU A 67 11.84 6.02 -1.07
N VAL A 68 11.10 5.10 -1.68
CA VAL A 68 9.68 4.87 -1.36
C VAL A 68 9.56 3.86 -0.22
N PRO A 69 9.14 4.23 1.01
CA PRO A 69 8.96 3.26 2.08
C PRO A 69 7.94 2.18 1.70
N PRO A 70 8.08 0.94 2.19
CA PRO A 70 7.14 -0.14 1.91
C PRO A 70 5.78 0.04 2.60
N ASP A 71 5.67 0.99 3.53
CA ASP A 71 4.47 1.29 4.29
C ASP A 71 3.85 2.65 3.91
N ASN A 72 2.53 2.75 4.08
CA ASN A 72 1.77 3.97 3.79
C ASN A 72 1.70 4.93 5.00
N ASN A 73 2.45 4.67 6.08
CA ASN A 73 2.21 5.33 7.36
C ASN A 73 2.41 6.85 7.28
N ALA A 74 3.40 7.32 6.51
CA ALA A 74 3.66 8.75 6.34
C ALA A 74 2.46 9.46 5.69
N ARG A 75 1.92 8.88 4.62
CA ARG A 75 0.75 9.43 3.91
C ARG A 75 -0.51 9.34 4.75
N GLU A 76 -0.71 8.25 5.47
CA GLU A 76 -1.83 8.12 6.41
C GLU A 76 -1.75 9.16 7.52
N ARG A 77 -0.58 9.37 8.13
CA ARG A 77 -0.38 10.42 9.13
C ARG A 77 -0.66 11.81 8.58
N GLY A 78 -0.24 12.11 7.36
CA GLY A 78 -0.56 13.38 6.70
C GLY A 78 -2.06 13.57 6.41
N PHE A 79 -2.78 12.49 6.11
CA PHE A 79 -4.23 12.56 5.83
C PHE A 79 -5.10 12.58 7.11
N ARG A 80 -4.61 12.00 8.22
CA ARG A 80 -5.36 11.89 9.49
C ARG A 80 -5.98 13.20 9.97
N PRO A 81 -5.30 14.36 9.95
CA PRO A 81 -5.90 15.63 10.35
C PRO A 81 -7.15 15.98 9.52
N ALA A 82 -7.09 15.86 8.20
CA ALA A 82 -8.22 16.18 7.32
C ALA A 82 -9.40 15.21 7.52
N VAL A 83 -9.13 13.92 7.69
CA VAL A 83 -10.16 12.91 7.98
C VAL A 83 -10.81 13.16 9.33
N LEU A 84 -10.01 13.47 10.36
CA LEU A 84 -10.50 13.71 11.70
C LEU A 84 -11.39 14.96 11.75
N ILE A 85 -10.97 16.04 11.07
CA ILE A 85 -11.76 17.25 10.93
C ILE A 85 -13.08 16.96 10.20
N ARG A 86 -13.05 16.21 9.09
CA ARG A 86 -14.28 15.81 8.38
C ARG A 86 -15.20 14.99 9.29
N ARG A 87 -14.66 13.97 9.97
CA ARG A 87 -15.43 13.12 10.89
C ARG A 87 -16.07 13.93 12.01
N ASN A 88 -15.33 14.83 12.64
CA ASN A 88 -15.84 15.66 13.73
C ASN A 88 -16.84 16.72 13.24
N ARG A 89 -16.68 17.24 12.01
CA ARG A 89 -17.62 18.21 11.42
C ARG A 89 -18.95 17.60 11.01
N TYR A 90 -18.99 16.35 10.54
CA TYR A 90 -20.25 15.69 10.16
C TYR A 90 -21.15 15.33 11.35
N GLY A 91 -20.69 15.47 12.61
CA GLY A 91 -21.53 15.38 13.82
C GLY A 91 -22.16 16.71 14.25
N ASN A 92 -21.72 17.84 13.70
CA ASN A 92 -22.24 19.16 14.02
C ASN A 92 -23.02 19.70 12.81
N GLY A 93 -24.28 19.26 12.67
CA GLY A 93 -25.19 19.70 11.60
C GLY A 93 -25.59 21.18 11.66
N SER A 94 -25.02 21.98 12.57
CA SER A 94 -25.30 23.41 12.69
C SER A 94 -24.06 24.26 12.41
N GLN A 95 -24.27 25.37 11.71
CA GLN A 95 -23.23 26.35 11.34
C GLN A 95 -22.46 26.87 12.56
N ARG A 96 -23.12 26.92 13.73
CA ARG A 96 -22.53 27.29 15.03
C ARG A 96 -21.53 26.24 15.54
N GLY A 97 -21.84 24.95 15.43
CA GLY A 97 -20.95 23.87 15.87
C GLY A 97 -19.69 23.69 15.00
N ALA A 98 -19.69 24.21 13.78
CA ALA A 98 -18.52 24.21 12.89
C ALA A 98 -17.47 25.28 13.26
N GLN A 99 -17.88 26.37 13.92
CA GLN A 99 -17.00 27.49 14.29
C GLN A 99 -16.34 27.31 15.67
N THR A 100 -16.89 26.47 16.56
CA THR A 100 -16.45 26.40 17.97
C THR A 100 -15.16 25.62 18.23
N ARG A 101 -14.54 24.95 17.23
CA ARG A 101 -13.31 24.15 17.45
C ARG A 101 -12.27 24.31 16.34
N ILE A 102 -11.92 25.56 16.06
CA ILE A 102 -10.64 25.92 15.43
C ILE A 102 -10.05 27.06 16.27
N CYS A 103 -9.61 26.72 17.48
CA CYS A 103 -8.59 27.39 18.27
C CYS A 103 -7.75 26.29 18.91
#